data_AF-A0A2M7WE69-F1
#
_entry.id   AF-A0A2M7WE69-F1
#
_cell.length_a   1.000
_cell.length_b   1.000
_cell.length_c   1.000
_cell.angle_alpha   90.00
_cell.angle_beta   90.00
_cell.angle_gamma   90.00
#
_symmetry.space_group_name_H-M   'P 1'
#
loop_
_entity.id
_entity.type
_entity.pdbx_description
1 polymer ?
#
loop_
_entity_poly.entity_id
_entity_poly.type
_entity_poly.pdbx_seq_one_letter_code
_entity_poly.pdbx_strand_id
1 'polypeptide(L)'
;MFKLDFSDTYPWPVEVALIDDKGKTKKTRFVAVFRRLNRHEVESLLDETKSGEIDDAEFCRRVVEDWKEVIDADGNPLQFSPQNLDAVIEIVPVAGCIVRSWFDSIAEGARKN
;
A
#
# COMPACT_ATOMS: atom_id res chain seq x y z
N MET A 1 -27.18 6.91 6.12
CA MET A 1 -27.24 7.40 4.73
C MET A 1 -26.02 6.87 4.01
N PHE A 2 -26.20 5.95 3.06
CA PHE A 2 -25.13 5.35 2.28
C PHE A 2 -24.79 6.31 1.13
N LYS A 3 -23.61 6.92 1.16
CA LYS A 3 -23.12 7.79 0.09
C LYS A 3 -22.20 6.94 -0.77
N LEU A 4 -22.65 6.61 -1.98
CA LEU A 4 -21.80 5.95 -2.96
C LEU A 4 -20.78 6.99 -3.47
N ASP A 5 -19.53 6.82 -3.07
CA ASP A 5 -18.42 7.61 -3.59
C ASP A 5 -17.84 6.85 -4.79
N PHE A 6 -17.99 7.42 -5.98
CA PHE A 6 -17.50 6.85 -7.24
C PHE A 6 -16.02 7.13 -7.48
N SER A 7 -15.29 7.66 -6.50
CA SER A 7 -13.85 7.87 -6.67
C SER A 7 -13.15 6.53 -6.93
N ASP A 8 -12.32 6.45 -7.96
CA ASP A 8 -11.60 5.23 -8.29
C ASP A 8 -10.46 4.93 -7.30
N THR A 9 -10.16 5.88 -6.40
CA THR A 9 -9.10 5.75 -5.40
C THR A 9 -9.51 6.25 -4.01
N TYR A 10 -8.80 5.80 -2.98
CA TYR A 10 -8.97 6.24 -1.60
C TYR A 10 -7.64 6.29 -0.83
N PRO A 11 -7.41 7.33 0.00
CA PRO A 11 -6.22 7.40 0.83
C PRO A 11 -6.37 6.49 2.06
N TRP A 12 -5.28 5.79 2.43
CA TRP A 12 -5.20 4.95 3.62
C TRP A 12 -3.80 5.03 4.26
N PRO A 13 -3.71 5.12 5.59
CA PRO A 13 -2.43 5.16 6.26
C PRO A 13 -1.70 3.80 6.22
N VAL A 14 -0.42 3.83 5.90
CA VAL A 14 0.48 2.67 5.95
C VAL A 14 1.51 2.90 7.05
N GLU A 15 1.58 1.94 7.98
CA GLU A 15 2.61 1.93 9.03
C GLU A 15 3.75 1.01 8.64
N VAL A 16 4.98 1.54 8.63
CA VAL A 16 6.20 0.80 8.34
C VAL A 16 7.10 0.80 9.55
N ALA A 17 7.61 -0.37 9.91
CA ALA A 17 8.59 -0.55 10.97
C ALA A 17 9.96 -0.85 10.34
N LEU A 18 10.84 0.14 10.31
CA LEU A 18 12.20 -0.01 9.80
C LEU A 18 13.18 -0.22 10.95
N ILE A 19 14.24 -0.99 10.74
CA ILE A 19 15.34 -1.12 11.68
C ILE A 19 16.35 -0.01 11.36
N ASP A 20 16.69 0.82 12.35
CA ASP A 20 17.71 1.86 12.20
C ASP A 20 19.14 1.30 12.33
N ASP A 21 20.14 2.13 12.04
CA ASP A 21 21.57 1.78 12.13
C ASP A 21 22.01 1.36 13.54
N LYS A 22 21.17 1.57 14.56
CA LYS A 22 21.40 1.19 15.96
C LYS A 22 20.64 -0.08 16.34
N GLY A 23 20.04 -0.78 15.38
CA GLY A 23 19.25 -1.99 15.57
C GLY A 23 17.90 -1.75 16.24
N LYS A 24 17.43 -0.51 16.35
CA LYS A 24 16.14 -0.17 16.94
C LYS A 24 15.05 -0.09 15.87
N THR A 25 13.85 -0.53 16.23
CA THR A 25 12.68 -0.39 15.37
C THR A 25 12.17 1.05 15.39
N LYS A 26 12.27 1.75 14.26
CA LYS A 26 11.65 3.05 14.02
C LYS A 26 10.36 2.85 13.25
N LYS A 27 9.23 3.19 13.88
CA LYS A 27 7.93 3.24 13.22
C LYS A 27 7.81 4.55 12.44
N THR A 28 7.54 4.45 11.16
CA THR A 28 7.18 5.56 10.29
C THR A 28 5.81 5.31 9.68
N ARG A 29 5.15 6.37 9.24
CA ARG A 29 3.83 6.32 8.61
C ARG A 29 3.83 7.20 7.38
N PHE A 30 3.20 6.72 6.33
CA PHE A 30 2.86 7.51 5.15
C PHE A 30 1.41 7.21 4.74
N VAL A 31 0.88 7.95 3.77
CA VAL A 31 -0.48 7.72 3.26
C VAL A 31 -0.37 7.17 1.84
N ALA A 32 -0.76 5.92 1.63
CA ALA A 32 -0.91 5.36 0.29
C ALA A 32 -2.29 5.74 -0.26
N VAL A 33 -2.37 5.96 -1.56
CA VAL A 33 -3.63 6.11 -2.29
C VAL A 33 -3.87 4.81 -3.02
N PHE A 34 -4.84 4.05 -2.56
CA PHE A 34 -5.18 2.75 -3.14
C PHE A 34 -6.26 2.89 -4.20
N ARG A 35 -6.16 2.10 -5.26
CA ARG A 35 -7.23 1.91 -6.23
C ARG A 35 -8.37 1.10 -5.60
N ARG A 36 -9.62 1.55 -5.78
CA ARG A 36 -10.82 0.80 -5.43
C ARG A 36 -11.00 -0.31 -6.47
N LEU A 37 -10.73 -1.54 -6.05
CA LEU A 37 -10.98 -2.73 -6.86
C LEU A 37 -12.42 -3.18 -6.70
N ASN A 38 -13.03 -3.62 -7.80
CA ASN A 38 -14.32 -4.31 -7.73
C ASN A 38 -14.13 -5.74 -7.19
N ARG A 39 -15.24 -6.44 -6.90
CA ARG A 39 -15.20 -7.79 -6.32
C ARG A 39 -14.38 -8.78 -7.16
N HIS A 40 -14.55 -8.77 -8.48
CA HIS A 40 -13.84 -9.70 -9.37
C HIS A 40 -12.34 -9.39 -9.44
N GLU A 41 -11.97 -8.11 -9.43
CA GLU A 41 -10.56 -7.68 -9.39
C GLU A 41 -9.90 -8.11 -8.08
N VAL A 42 -10.60 -7.99 -6.94
CA VAL A 42 -10.10 -8.47 -5.65
C VAL A 42 -9.93 -9.99 -5.68
N GLU A 43 -10.92 -10.74 -6.16
CA GLU A 43 -10.85 -12.21 -6.24
C GLU A 43 -9.66 -12.67 -7.09
N SER A 44 -9.47 -12.09 -8.29
CA SER A 44 -8.33 -12.40 -9.16
C SER A 44 -6.99 -12.10 -8.48
N LEU A 45 -6.85 -10.91 -7.89
CA LEU A 45 -5.62 -10.51 -7.23
C LEU A 45 -5.25 -11.45 -6.09
N LEU A 46 -6.24 -11.88 -5.29
CA LEU A 46 -6.02 -12.80 -4.17
C LEU A 46 -5.67 -14.20 -4.64
N ASP A 47 -6.28 -14.67 -5.73
CA ASP A 47 -5.99 -15.99 -6.27
C ASP A 47 -4.59 -16.05 -6.89
N GLU A 48 -4.19 -15.02 -7.65
CA GLU A 48 -2.82 -14.87 -8.18
C GLU A 48 -1.77 -14.78 -7.06
N THR A 49 -2.09 -14.10 -5.95
CA THR A 49 -1.18 -14.02 -4.79
C THR A 49 -1.05 -15.39 -4.10
N LYS A 50 -2.15 -16.15 -3.98
CA LYS A 50 -2.13 -17.49 -3.35
C LYS A 50 -1.45 -18.54 -4.22
N SER A 51 -1.60 -18.46 -5.55
CA SER A 51 -0.92 -19.34 -6.49
C SER A 51 0.58 -19.04 -6.58
N GLY A 52 1.00 -17.87 -6.10
CA GLY A 52 2.38 -17.39 -6.18
C GLY A 52 2.73 -16.85 -7.57
N GLU A 53 1.73 -16.53 -8.40
CA GLU A 53 1.92 -15.89 -9.70
C GLU A 53 2.39 -14.45 -9.55
N ILE A 54 1.98 -13.78 -8.48
CA ILE A 54 2.45 -12.44 -8.11
C ILE A 54 3.02 -12.45 -6.70
N ASP A 55 4.05 -11.64 -6.48
CA ASP A 55 4.63 -11.38 -5.18
C ASP A 55 4.08 -10.08 -4.57
N ASP A 56 4.53 -9.74 -3.36
CA ASP A 56 4.11 -8.51 -2.68
C ASP A 56 4.47 -7.24 -3.48
N ALA A 57 5.53 -7.27 -4.29
CA ALA A 57 5.96 -6.12 -5.08
C ALA A 57 4.99 -5.88 -6.25
N GLU A 58 4.67 -6.93 -7.02
CA GLU A 58 3.67 -6.87 -8.09
C GLU A 58 2.28 -6.54 -7.53
N PHE A 59 1.92 -7.08 -6.36
CA PHE A 59 0.70 -6.69 -5.66
C PHE A 59 0.65 -5.18 -5.41
N CYS A 60 1.73 -4.60 -4.86
CA CYS A 60 1.80 -3.16 -4.59
C CYS A 60 1.63 -2.33 -5.87
N ARG A 61 2.26 -2.73 -6.99
CA ARG A 61 2.14 -2.04 -8.29
C ARG A 61 0.70 -1.98 -8.80
N ARG A 62 -0.11 -3.00 -8.49
CA ARG A 62 -1.51 -3.08 -8.96
C ARG A 62 -2.48 -2.31 -8.08
N VAL A 63 -2.17 -2.12 -6.79
CA VAL A 63 -3.09 -1.50 -5.83
C VAL A 63 -2.75 -0.06 -5.48
N VAL A 64 -1.49 0.36 -5.57
CA VAL A 64 -1.05 1.72 -5.24
C VAL A 64 -1.08 2.61 -6.48
N GLU A 65 -1.88 3.67 -6.42
CA GLU A 65 -2.00 4.65 -7.51
C GLU A 65 -1.22 5.94 -7.23
N ASP A 66 -1.04 6.30 -5.96
CA ASP A 66 -0.31 7.49 -5.50
C ASP A 66 0.09 7.33 -4.02
N TRP A 67 0.86 8.27 -3.47
CA TRP A 67 1.11 8.37 -2.03
C TRP A 67 1.32 9.82 -1.57
N LYS A 68 1.31 10.01 -0.25
CA LYS A 68 1.65 11.28 0.40
C LYS A 68 2.54 11.02 1.59
N GLU A 69 3.29 12.05 1.97
CA GLU A 69 4.16 12.03 3.16
C GLU A 69 5.32 11.04 3.05
N VAL A 70 5.78 10.74 1.82
CA VAL A 70 7.01 10.00 1.56
C VAL A 70 8.14 11.00 1.30
N ILE A 71 9.26 10.81 1.99
CA ILE A 71 10.47 11.64 1.85
C ILE A 71 11.67 10.76 1.53
N ASP A 72 12.63 11.32 0.78
CA ASP A 72 13.91 10.68 0.51
C ASP A 72 14.90 10.82 1.69
N ALA A 73 16.11 10.29 1.53
CA ALA A 73 17.16 10.34 2.54
C ALA A 73 17.63 11.78 2.87
N ASP A 74 17.45 12.70 1.94
CA ASP A 74 17.81 14.12 2.09
C ASP A 74 16.66 14.95 2.69
N GLY A 75 15.50 14.33 2.94
CA GLY A 75 14.31 14.95 3.51
C GLY A 75 13.44 15.67 2.48
N ASN A 76 13.67 15.46 1.19
CA ASN A 76 12.84 16.02 0.14
C ASN A 76 11.60 15.15 -0.11
N PRO A 77 10.44 15.75 -0.45
CA PRO A 77 9.26 14.99 -0.84
C PRO A 77 9.55 14.09 -2.05
N LEU A 78 9.36 12.78 -1.88
CA LEU A 78 9.45 11.81 -2.95
C LEU A 78 8.10 11.73 -3.66
N GLN A 79 8.01 12.25 -4.88
CA GLN A 79 6.78 12.17 -5.67
C GLN A 79 6.50 10.73 -6.09
N PHE A 80 5.23 10.37 -6.20
CA PHE A 80 4.86 9.07 -6.74
C PHE A 80 5.26 8.98 -8.22
N SER A 81 5.90 7.89 -8.57
CA SER A 81 6.14 7.44 -9.93
C SER A 81 6.34 5.93 -9.90
N PRO A 82 6.12 5.20 -11.01
CA PRO A 82 6.40 3.76 -11.06
C PRO A 82 7.83 3.42 -10.66
N GLN A 83 8.82 4.22 -11.07
CA GLN A 83 10.21 4.00 -10.67
C GLN A 83 10.44 4.20 -9.16
N ASN A 84 9.81 5.22 -8.58
CA ASN A 84 9.94 5.46 -7.13
C ASN A 84 9.19 4.40 -6.33
N LEU A 85 8.03 3.94 -6.81
CA LEU A 85 7.27 2.85 -6.19
C LEU A 85 8.15 1.61 -6.09
N ASP A 86 8.83 1.25 -7.19
CA ASP A 86 9.76 0.13 -7.24
C ASP A 86 10.88 0.29 -6.22
N ALA A 87 11.53 1.46 -6.18
CA ALA A 87 12.58 1.72 -5.20
C ALA A 87 12.09 1.60 -3.74
N VAL A 88 10.84 1.99 -3.47
CA VAL A 88 10.25 1.96 -2.13
C VAL A 88 9.86 0.53 -1.71
N ILE A 89 9.26 -0.26 -2.61
CA ILE A 89 8.79 -1.62 -2.29
C ILE A 89 9.96 -2.63 -2.18
N GLU A 90 11.11 -2.35 -2.80
CA GLU A 90 12.35 -3.13 -2.63
C GLU A 90 12.95 -2.99 -1.21
N ILE A 91 12.57 -1.95 -0.45
CA ILE A 91 13.03 -1.79 0.93
C ILE A 91 12.25 -2.75 1.83
N VAL A 92 12.90 -3.79 2.35
CA VAL A 92 12.26 -4.68 3.34
C VAL A 92 12.05 -3.92 4.67
N PRO A 93 10.84 -3.90 5.25
CA PRO A 93 9.64 -4.71 4.95
C PRO A 93 8.48 -3.94 4.28
N VAL A 94 8.75 -2.87 3.53
CA VAL A 94 7.76 -1.90 3.04
C VAL A 94 6.66 -2.56 2.21
N ALA A 95 6.98 -3.41 1.23
CA ALA A 95 5.98 -4.07 0.39
C ALA A 95 4.93 -4.83 1.23
N GLY A 96 5.37 -5.70 2.14
CA GLY A 96 4.48 -6.43 3.04
C GLY A 96 3.64 -5.53 3.95
N CYS A 97 4.19 -4.39 4.39
CA CYS A 97 3.44 -3.38 5.16
C CYS A 97 2.31 -2.74 4.34
N ILE A 98 2.56 -2.44 3.05
CA ILE A 98 1.56 -1.90 2.14
C ILE A 98 0.45 -2.94 1.90
N VAL A 99 0.82 -4.17 1.54
CA VAL A 99 -0.11 -5.29 1.31
C VAL A 99 -1.02 -5.48 2.53
N ARG A 100 -0.43 -5.57 3.72
CA ARG A 100 -1.19 -5.68 4.96
C ARG A 100 -2.14 -4.51 5.18
N SER A 101 -1.68 -3.29 4.97
CA SER A 101 -2.50 -2.09 5.15
C SER A 101 -3.66 -2.03 4.16
N TRP A 102 -3.47 -2.53 2.94
CA TRP A 102 -4.54 -2.68 1.96
C TRP A 102 -5.60 -3.69 2.45
N PHE A 103 -5.18 -4.85 2.95
CA PHE A 103 -6.10 -5.83 3.56
C PHE A 103 -6.89 -5.25 4.75
N ASP A 104 -6.22 -4.51 5.63
CA ASP A 104 -6.87 -3.84 6.75
C ASP A 104 -7.91 -2.81 6.27
N SER A 105 -7.62 -2.10 5.17
CA SER A 105 -8.53 -1.10 4.60
C SER A 105 -9.82 -1.71 4.04
N ILE A 106 -9.73 -2.85 3.35
CA ILE A 106 -10.91 -3.54 2.81
C ILE A 106 -11.73 -4.20 3.93
N ALA A 107 -11.08 -4.71 4.98
CA ALA A 107 -11.75 -5.33 6.13
C ALA A 107 -12.53 -4.30 6.95
N GLU A 108 -11.94 -3.12 7.20
CA GLU A 108 -12.62 -2.01 7.88
C GLU A 108 -13.79 -1.48 7.04
N GLY A 109 -13.63 -1.41 5.72
CA GLY A 109 -14.72 -1.09 4.78
C GLY A 109 -15.87 -2.09 4.83
N ALA A 110 -15.57 -3.39 4.96
CA ALA A 110 -16.56 -4.45 5.11
C ALA A 110 -17.29 -4.40 6.46
N ARG A 111 -16.62 -3.95 7.53
CA ARG A 111 -17.18 -3.87 8.89
C ARG A 111 -18.18 -2.73 9.09
N LYS A 112 -18.19 -1.74 8.19
CA LYS A 112 -19.10 -0.57 8.22
C LYS A 112 -20.36 -0.73 7.34
N ASN A 113 -20.52 -1.86 6.65
CA ASN A 113 -21.72 -2.21 5.88
C ASN A 113 -22.61 -3.19 6.66
#